data_AF-A0A967WBP5-F1
#
_entry.id   AF-A0A967WBP5-F1
#
_cell.length_a   1.000
_cell.length_b   1.000
_cell.length_c   1.000
_cell.angle_alpha   90.00
_cell.angle_beta   90.00
_cell.angle_gamma   90.00
#
_symmetry.space_group_name_H-M   'P 1'
#
loop_
_entity.id
_entity.type
_entity.pdbx_description
1 polymer ?
#
loop_
_entity_poly.entity_id
_entity_poly.type
_entity_poly.pdbx_seq_one_letter_code
_entity_poly.pdbx_strand_id
1 'polypeptide(L)'
;YERPIKSPVHNLRPARETCEECHTPNSYTDNIIKTIRHYDNDEANTPLQSTLILKMGGWRESAGISEGIHWHITNPVYYIPADEQRQVMLWVGAEQEDGS
;
A
#
# COMPACT_ATOMS: atom_id res chain seq x y z
N TYR A 1 26.83 -11.54 -1.51
CA TYR A 1 25.70 -10.77 -2.04
C TYR A 1 26.05 -9.29 -1.93
N GLU A 2 25.68 -8.49 -2.93
CA GLU A 2 25.95 -7.05 -2.92
C GLU A 2 24.97 -6.35 -1.96
N ARG A 3 25.48 -5.39 -1.18
CA ARG A 3 24.71 -4.52 -0.31
C ARG A 3 24.90 -3.07 -0.79
N PRO A 4 23.84 -2.25 -0.82
CA PRO A 4 22.45 -2.56 -0.46
C PRO A 4 21.75 -3.43 -1.51
N ILE A 5 20.66 -4.11 -1.11
CA ILE A 5 19.79 -4.80 -2.06
C ILE A 5 19.14 -3.72 -2.93
N LYS A 6 19.41 -3.75 -4.24
CA LYS A 6 18.82 -2.79 -5.19
C LYS A 6 17.34 -3.11 -5.40
N SER A 7 16.51 -2.08 -5.37
CA SER A 7 15.11 -2.16 -5.79
C SER A 7 15.01 -2.04 -7.31
N PRO A 8 14.07 -2.75 -7.95
CA PRO A 8 13.14 -3.70 -7.38
C PRO A 8 13.81 -5.06 -7.11
N VAL A 9 13.32 -5.75 -6.08
CA VAL A 9 13.74 -7.14 -5.86
C VAL A 9 13.10 -8.01 -6.95
N HIS A 10 13.91 -8.50 -7.89
CA HIS A 10 13.41 -9.28 -9.03
C HIS A 10 12.92 -10.68 -8.65
N ASN A 11 13.46 -11.28 -7.59
CA ASN A 11 13.15 -12.64 -7.16
C ASN A 11 13.20 -12.77 -5.63
N LEU A 12 12.24 -12.17 -4.94
CA LEU A 12 12.04 -12.44 -3.51
C LEU A 12 11.12 -13.66 -3.37
N ARG A 13 11.63 -14.77 -2.82
CA ARG A 13 10.77 -15.92 -2.47
C ARG A 13 9.72 -15.43 -1.45
N PRO A 14 8.43 -15.79 -1.60
CA PRO A 14 7.42 -15.53 -0.59
C PRO A 14 7.87 -16.06 0.78
N ALA A 15 7.75 -15.24 1.81
CA ALA A 15 8.23 -15.55 3.16
C ALA A 15 7.15 -16.28 3.97
N ARG A 16 6.53 -17.29 3.34
CA ARG A 16 5.38 -18.04 3.87
C ARG A 16 5.65 -18.67 5.23
N GLU A 17 6.85 -19.23 5.38
CA GLU A 17 7.27 -19.97 6.57
C GLU A 17 7.69 -19.06 7.75
N THR A 18 7.69 -17.73 7.56
CA THR A 18 8.16 -16.78 8.60
C THR A 18 7.28 -15.54 8.71
N CYS A 19 7.30 -14.66 7.71
CA CYS A 19 6.67 -13.35 7.78
C CYS A 19 5.16 -13.42 7.55
N GLU A 20 4.72 -14.29 6.64
CA GLU A 20 3.30 -14.41 6.29
C GLU A 20 2.49 -15.13 7.38
N GLU A 21 3.08 -15.68 8.43
CA GLU A 21 2.32 -16.19 9.58
C GLU A 21 1.55 -15.05 10.30
N CYS A 22 2.06 -13.82 10.23
CA CYS A 22 1.43 -12.62 10.80
C CYS A 22 1.08 -11.55 9.75
N HIS A 23 1.85 -11.44 8.67
CA HIS A 23 1.63 -10.48 7.58
C HIS A 23 1.08 -11.19 6.32
N THR A 24 -0.13 -11.73 6.42
CA THR A 24 -0.76 -12.45 5.30
C THR A 24 -1.41 -11.49 4.29
N PRO A 25 -1.42 -11.83 2.99
CA PRO A 25 -2.26 -11.16 1.99
C PRO A 25 -3.76 -11.26 2.28
N ASN A 26 -4.17 -12.25 3.06
CA ASN A 26 -5.57 -12.50 3.41
C ASN A 26 -6.03 -11.72 4.65
N SER A 27 -5.17 -10.88 5.23
CA SER A 27 -5.54 -10.03 6.36
C SER A 27 -6.25 -8.76 5.90
N TYR A 28 -7.29 -8.36 6.62
CA TYR A 28 -7.95 -7.06 6.46
C TYR A 28 -7.61 -6.18 7.65
N THR A 29 -7.27 -4.92 7.39
CA THR A 29 -7.03 -3.91 8.43
C THR A 29 -7.92 -2.69 8.16
N ASP A 30 -8.59 -2.20 9.19
CA ASP A 30 -9.38 -0.97 9.11
C ASP A 30 -8.53 0.27 8.83
N ASN A 31 -9.20 1.33 8.39
CA ASN A 31 -8.54 2.60 8.08
C ASN A 31 -7.84 3.18 9.32
N ILE A 32 -6.59 3.59 9.15
CA ILE A 32 -5.84 4.28 10.19
C ILE A 32 -6.18 5.77 10.10
N ILE A 33 -6.75 6.32 11.17
CA ILE A 33 -7.08 7.74 11.27
C ILE A 33 -6.07 8.40 12.20
N LYS A 34 -5.39 9.43 11.69
CA LYS A 34 -4.42 10.20 12.46
C LYS A 34 -4.75 11.68 12.40
N THR A 35 -5.00 12.27 13.56
CA THR A 35 -5.16 13.70 13.71
C THR A 35 -3.84 14.30 14.16
N ILE A 36 -3.27 15.20 13.36
CA ILE A 36 -2.04 15.90 13.66
C ILE A 36 -2.37 17.35 13.96
N ARG A 37 -2.00 17.80 15.15
CA ARG A 37 -2.13 19.19 15.57
C ARG A 37 -0.80 19.90 15.34
N HIS A 38 -0.85 21.05 14.70
CA HIS A 38 0.28 21.95 14.51
C HIS A 38 -0.11 23.34 14.97
N TYR A 39 0.87 24.18 15.18
CA TYR A 39 0.66 25.60 15.40
C TYR A 39 1.48 26.35 14.37
N ASP A 40 0.88 27.35 13.75
CA ASP A 40 1.58 28.19 12.78
C ASP A 40 2.62 29.07 13.48
N ASN A 41 3.61 29.48 12.69
CA ASN A 41 4.65 30.39 13.15
C ASN A 41 4.20 31.85 13.01
N ASP A 42 3.09 32.20 13.66
CA ASP A 42 2.56 33.55 13.77
C ASP A 42 2.52 34.01 15.25
N GLU A 43 2.35 35.31 15.48
CA GLU A 43 2.31 35.87 16.85
C GLU A 43 1.16 35.29 17.68
N ALA A 44 0.05 34.93 17.02
CA ALA A 44 -1.11 34.33 17.65
C ALA A 44 -0.91 32.83 18.00
N ASN A 45 0.16 32.20 17.50
CA ASN A 45 0.40 30.76 17.57
C ASN A 45 -0.86 29.98 17.15
N THR A 46 -1.34 30.26 15.94
CA THR A 46 -2.64 29.81 15.45
C THR A 46 -2.71 28.27 15.42
N PRO A 47 -3.69 27.64 16.09
CA PRO A 47 -3.83 26.19 16.08
C PRO A 47 -4.38 25.68 14.75
N LEU A 48 -3.67 24.73 14.14
CA LEU A 48 -4.09 23.99 12.95
C LEU A 48 -4.28 22.51 13.28
N GLN A 49 -5.29 21.90 12.65
CA GLN A 49 -5.53 20.46 12.77
C GLN A 49 -5.68 19.84 11.38
N SER A 50 -4.84 18.85 11.09
CA SER A 50 -4.92 18.03 9.89
C SER A 50 -5.34 16.61 10.27
N THR A 51 -6.48 16.15 9.75
CA THR A 51 -6.91 14.75 9.91
C THR A 51 -6.57 13.98 8.65
N LEU A 52 -5.76 12.94 8.80
CA LEU A 52 -5.36 12.02 7.74
C LEU A 52 -6.09 10.69 7.92
N ILE A 53 -6.53 10.11 6.81
CA ILE A 53 -7.11 8.76 6.77
C ILE A 53 -6.25 7.95 5.79
N LEU A 54 -5.56 6.93 6.31
CA LEU A 54 -4.90 5.92 5.50
C LEU A 54 -5.83 4.75 5.28
N LYS A 55 -6.24 4.55 4.03
CA LYS A 55 -7.14 3.47 3.64
C LYS A 55 -6.39 2.15 3.56
N MET A 56 -6.27 1.42 4.67
CA MET A 56 -5.50 0.18 4.74
C MET A 56 -6.14 -0.93 3.88
N GLY A 57 -7.35 -1.35 4.25
CA GLY A 57 -8.09 -2.39 3.55
C GLY A 57 -7.36 -3.75 3.56
N GLY A 58 -7.60 -4.54 2.51
CA GLY A 58 -7.13 -5.93 2.38
C GLY A 58 -8.21 -6.83 1.80
N TRP A 59 -8.02 -8.14 1.91
CA TRP A 59 -9.07 -9.12 1.56
C TRP A 59 -10.06 -9.28 2.72
N ARG A 60 -11.34 -8.97 2.48
CA ARG A 60 -12.41 -9.11 3.47
C ARG A 60 -13.31 -10.29 3.13
N GLU A 61 -12.98 -11.46 3.68
CA GLU A 61 -13.68 -12.73 3.41
C GLU A 61 -15.21 -12.65 3.58
N SER A 62 -15.69 -11.99 4.65
CA SER A 62 -17.12 -11.88 4.94
C SER A 62 -17.93 -11.07 3.91
N ALA A 63 -17.26 -10.24 3.11
CA ALA A 63 -17.88 -9.43 2.07
C ALA A 63 -17.47 -9.87 0.65
N GLY A 64 -16.47 -10.75 0.53
CA GLY A 64 -15.93 -11.18 -0.77
C GLY A 64 -15.30 -10.03 -1.57
N ILE A 65 -14.82 -8.99 -0.90
CA ILE A 65 -14.25 -7.81 -1.55
C ILE A 65 -12.80 -7.59 -1.13
N SER A 66 -12.02 -6.99 -2.01
CA SER A 66 -10.75 -6.38 -1.66
C SER A 66 -10.80 -4.87 -1.84
N GLU A 67 -10.20 -4.12 -0.94
CA GLU A 67 -10.20 -2.65 -0.98
C GLU A 67 -8.97 -2.04 -0.30
N GLY A 68 -8.85 -0.72 -0.37
CA GLY A 68 -7.76 0.04 0.25
C GLY A 68 -6.42 -0.14 -0.47
N ILE A 69 -5.34 0.25 0.21
CA ILE A 69 -4.00 0.12 -0.36
C ILE A 69 -3.59 -1.34 -0.53
N HIS A 70 -4.10 -2.29 0.26
CA HIS A 70 -3.78 -3.71 0.11
C HIS A 70 -4.55 -4.41 -1.01
N TRP A 71 -5.41 -3.72 -1.76
CA TRP A 71 -6.13 -4.31 -2.89
C TRP A 71 -5.20 -4.90 -3.98
N HIS A 72 -4.04 -4.29 -4.21
CA HIS A 72 -3.14 -4.71 -5.31
C HIS A 72 -2.39 -6.03 -5.06
N ILE A 73 -2.39 -6.56 -3.83
CA ILE A 73 -1.73 -7.85 -3.52
C ILE A 73 -2.69 -9.04 -3.67
N THR A 74 -3.98 -8.79 -3.85
CA THR A 74 -5.05 -9.77 -4.02
C THR A 74 -5.66 -9.74 -5.42
N ASN A 75 -5.25 -8.79 -6.27
CA ASN A 75 -5.76 -8.59 -7.62
C ASN A 75 -4.61 -8.56 -8.64
N PRO A 76 -4.80 -9.05 -9.88
CA PRO A 76 -3.79 -8.95 -10.93
C PRO A 76 -3.58 -7.49 -11.35
N VAL A 77 -2.37 -6.97 -11.12
CA VAL A 77 -1.98 -5.61 -11.51
C VAL A 77 -0.77 -5.68 -12.46
N TYR A 78 -0.92 -5.03 -13.60
CA TYR A 78 0.08 -4.92 -14.66
C TYR A 78 0.54 -3.47 -14.78
N TYR A 79 1.82 -3.26 -15.06
CA TYR A 79 2.33 -1.91 -15.23
C TYR A 79 3.58 -1.86 -16.12
N ILE A 80 3.83 -0.68 -16.70
CA ILE A 80 5.02 -0.36 -17.46
C ILE A 80 5.75 0.79 -16.74
N PRO A 81 6.91 0.55 -16.11
CA PRO A 81 7.67 1.62 -15.47
C PRO A 81 8.55 2.38 -16.49
N ALA A 82 8.81 3.65 -16.22
CA ALA A 82 9.73 4.48 -17.01
C ALA A 82 11.20 4.32 -16.58
N ASP A 83 11.43 3.82 -15.37
CA ASP A 83 12.73 3.69 -14.74
C ASP A 83 12.89 2.32 -14.08
N GLU A 84 14.15 1.88 -13.92
CA GLU A 84 14.43 0.57 -13.32
C GLU A 84 13.94 0.45 -11.88
N GLN A 85 13.93 1.55 -11.11
CA GLN A 85 13.52 1.57 -9.69
C GLN A 85 11.99 1.49 -9.54
N ARG A 86 11.25 1.49 -10.65
CA ARG A 86 9.79 1.43 -10.70
C ARG A 86 9.14 2.56 -9.87
N GLN A 87 9.67 3.77 -9.96
CA GLN A 87 9.13 4.94 -9.25
C GLN A 87 8.20 5.77 -10.13
N VAL A 88 8.38 5.73 -11.45
CA VAL A 88 7.55 6.42 -12.43
C VAL A 88 6.83 5.38 -13.29
N MET A 89 5.50 5.42 -13.29
CA MET A 89 4.67 4.51 -14.09
C MET A 89 4.19 5.20 -15.36
N LEU A 90 4.45 4.59 -16.52
CA LEU A 90 3.92 5.04 -17.81
C LEU A 90 2.50 4.52 -18.03
N TRP A 91 2.23 3.33 -17.53
CA TRP A 91 0.92 2.68 -17.65
C TRP A 91 0.69 1.73 -16.47
N VAL A 92 -0.57 1.64 -16.05
CA VAL A 92 -1.07 0.68 -15.05
C VAL A 92 -2.40 0.14 -15.55
N GLY A 93 -2.59 -1.16 -15.44
CA GLY A 93 -3.86 -1.84 -15.67
C GLY A 93 -4.09 -2.91 -14.61
N ALA A 94 -5.34 -3.29 -14.44
CA ALA A 94 -5.72 -4.37 -13.55
C ALA A 94 -6.84 -5.18 -14.18
N GLU A 95 -6.85 -6.47 -13.87
CA GLU A 95 -7.89 -7.39 -14.33
C GLU A 95 -8.97 -7.50 -13.26
N GLN A 96 -10.22 -7.29 -13.68
CA GLN A 96 -11.40 -7.46 -12.84
C GLN A 96 -11.87 -8.92 -12.84
N GLU A 97 -12.77 -9.28 -11.93
CA GLU A 97 -13.29 -10.66 -11.83
C GLU A 97 -13.99 -11.15 -13.12
N ASP A 98 -14.51 -10.24 -13.94
CA ASP A 98 -15.13 -10.55 -15.23
C ASP A 98 -14.13 -10.63 -16.41
N GLY A 99 -12.83 -10.48 -16.13
CA GLY A 99 -11.75 -10.51 -17.11
C GLY A 99 -11.58 -9.22 -17.92
N SER A 100 -12.25 -8.12 -17.53
CA SER A 100 -12.06 -6.79 -18.10
C SER A 100 -10.91 -6.00 -17.46
#